data_AF-J3PCJ6-F1
#
_entry.id   AF-J3PCJ6-F1
#
_cell.length_a   1.000
_cell.length_b   1.000
_cell.length_c   1.000
_cell.angle_alpha   90.00
_cell.angle_beta   90.00
_cell.angle_gamma   90.00
#
_symmetry.space_group_name_H-M   'P 1'
#
loop_
_entity.id
_entity.type
_entity.pdbx_description
1 polymer ?
#
loop_
_entity_poly.entity_id
_entity_poly.type
_entity_poly.pdbx_seq_one_letter_code
_entity_poly.pdbx_strand_id
1 'polypeptide(L)'
;MSASTATLHPPQRQPSSASKGSQSPLPPLLHTPSGLALLELQGVINTGEEDGGGGGAAGPTRVGRLDFPEYVPGRSEDGGAWMKRVYLYVGLNQRLTGEVKKLPRPVAVIRRRRREGDGEDGDDGEAGGGGGGDGELEVVEIVRYKLLFSQRPEPIGIPAE
;
A
#
# COMPACT_ATOMS: atom_id res chain seq x y z
N MET A 1 22.69 -26.56 -11.80
CA MET A 1 21.60 -25.67 -11.35
C MET A 1 22.05 -24.25 -11.67
N SER A 2 21.43 -23.58 -12.65
CA SER A 2 21.82 -22.20 -12.98
C SER A 2 21.20 -21.27 -11.94
N ALA A 3 22.02 -20.51 -11.21
CA ALA A 3 21.54 -19.55 -10.22
C ALA A 3 21.15 -18.25 -10.93
N SER A 4 19.89 -17.82 -10.76
CA SER A 4 19.44 -16.50 -11.20
C SER A 4 19.96 -15.43 -10.24
N THR A 5 20.47 -14.31 -10.75
CA THR A 5 21.00 -13.19 -9.95
C THR A 5 20.33 -11.89 -10.36
N ALA A 6 20.14 -10.99 -9.38
CA ALA A 6 19.56 -9.66 -9.59
C ALA A 6 20.33 -8.60 -8.77
N THR A 7 20.57 -7.44 -9.38
CA THR A 7 21.17 -6.26 -8.77
C THR A 7 20.07 -5.45 -8.06
N LEU A 8 20.30 -5.13 -6.79
CA LEU A 8 19.41 -4.28 -6.00
C LEU A 8 20.02 -2.89 -5.81
N HIS A 9 19.30 -1.87 -6.25
CA HIS A 9 19.67 -0.47 -6.15
C HIS A 9 19.07 0.19 -4.89
N PRO A 10 19.78 1.14 -4.28
CA PRO A 10 19.21 1.96 -3.20
C PRO A 10 18.06 2.83 -3.74
N PRO A 11 17.23 3.42 -2.86
CA PRO A 11 16.16 4.31 -3.29
C PRO A 11 16.70 5.45 -4.15
N GLN A 12 16.15 5.62 -5.36
CA GLN A 12 16.37 6.84 -6.12
C GLN A 12 15.82 8.00 -5.27
N ARG A 13 16.74 8.85 -4.81
CA ARG A 13 16.41 10.12 -4.17
C ARG A 13 15.87 11.05 -5.25
N GLN A 14 14.65 10.80 -5.73
CA GLN A 14 13.94 11.79 -6.50
C GLN A 14 13.88 13.03 -5.60
N PRO A 15 14.32 14.22 -6.08
CA PRO A 15 14.08 15.44 -5.35
C PRO A 15 12.59 15.44 -5.13
N SER A 16 12.20 15.33 -3.86
CA SER A 16 10.82 15.30 -3.48
C SER A 16 10.15 16.42 -4.27
N SER A 17 9.17 16.08 -5.11
CA SER A 17 7.97 16.88 -5.11
C SER A 17 7.37 16.82 -3.70
N ALA A 18 8.13 17.35 -2.72
CA ALA A 18 7.60 18.10 -1.61
C ALA A 18 7.03 19.37 -2.25
N SER A 19 6.05 19.20 -3.15
CA SER A 19 4.97 20.14 -3.28
C SER A 19 4.42 20.23 -1.86
N LYS A 20 4.85 21.29 -1.19
CA LYS A 20 4.30 21.85 0.05
C LYS A 20 3.05 21.11 0.49
N GLY A 21 3.19 20.23 1.46
CA GLY A 21 2.08 19.71 2.26
C GLY A 21 0.88 19.16 1.48
N SER A 22 1.07 18.13 0.64
CA SER A 22 0.02 17.11 0.61
C SER A 22 0.03 16.46 1.99
N GLN A 23 -0.73 17.03 2.91
CA GLN A 23 -0.93 16.50 4.25
C GLN A 23 -1.52 15.10 4.06
N SER A 24 -0.69 14.08 4.17
CA SER A 24 -1.17 12.71 4.19
C SER A 24 -2.23 12.63 5.30
N PRO A 25 -3.43 12.11 5.03
CA PRO A 25 -4.43 11.94 6.09
C PRO A 25 -4.01 10.85 7.08
N LEU A 26 -2.93 10.11 6.78
CA LEU A 26 -2.37 9.11 7.67
C LEU A 26 -1.46 9.77 8.71
N PRO A 27 -1.45 9.27 9.96
CA PRO A 27 -0.44 9.62 10.94
C PRO A 27 1.00 9.50 10.39
N PRO A 28 1.91 10.44 10.70
CA PRO A 28 3.30 10.42 10.20
C PRO A 28 4.07 9.13 10.49
N LEU A 29 3.71 8.45 11.57
CA LEU A 29 4.29 7.17 11.95
C LEU A 29 3.99 6.04 10.95
N LEU A 30 2.83 6.12 10.27
CA LEU A 30 2.31 5.07 9.41
C LEU A 30 2.74 5.23 7.96
N HIS A 31 2.96 6.47 7.50
CA HIS A 31 3.28 6.71 6.11
C HIS A 31 4.78 6.84 5.87
N THR A 32 5.24 6.35 4.73
CA THR A 32 6.59 6.54 4.23
C THR A 32 6.75 7.97 3.67
N PRO A 33 7.96 8.42 3.31
CA PRO A 33 8.14 9.72 2.65
C PRO A 33 7.29 9.93 1.39
N SER A 34 6.98 8.87 0.63
CA SER A 34 6.04 8.95 -0.52
C SER A 34 4.55 8.89 -0.14
N GLY A 35 4.22 8.76 1.15
CA GLY A 35 2.84 8.69 1.64
C GLY A 35 2.23 7.29 1.63
N LEU A 36 3.01 6.23 1.35
CA LEU A 36 2.54 4.85 1.37
C LEU A 36 2.47 4.29 2.79
N ALA A 37 1.56 3.35 3.03
CA ALA A 37 1.47 2.61 4.29
C ALA A 37 1.23 1.13 4.03
N LEU A 38 1.60 0.28 4.99
CA LEU A 38 1.35 -1.16 4.93
C LEU A 38 0.11 -1.52 5.74
N LEU A 39 -0.84 -2.19 5.08
CA LEU A 39 -2.03 -2.77 5.70
C LEU A 39 -1.98 -4.28 5.57
N GLU A 40 -2.20 -4.98 6.68
CA GLU A 40 -2.26 -6.43 6.76
C GLU A 40 -3.66 -6.84 7.24
N LEU A 41 -4.30 -7.70 6.44
CA LEU A 41 -5.64 -8.21 6.69
C LEU A 41 -5.59 -9.74 6.77
N GLN A 42 -6.13 -10.33 7.84
CA GLN A 42 -6.37 -11.77 7.89
C GLN A 42 -7.68 -12.11 7.16
N GLY A 43 -7.60 -12.24 5.84
CA GLY A 43 -8.74 -12.51 4.98
C GLY A 43 -8.49 -12.06 3.55
N VAL A 44 -9.56 -11.92 2.79
CA VAL A 44 -9.52 -11.47 1.39
C VAL A 44 -10.45 -10.28 1.23
N ILE A 45 -10.04 -9.28 0.46
CA ILE A 45 -10.90 -8.17 0.05
C ILE A 45 -11.55 -8.58 -1.26
N ASN A 46 -12.86 -8.74 -1.24
CA ASN A 46 -13.62 -9.00 -2.46
C ASN A 46 -13.95 -7.65 -3.10
N THR A 47 -13.11 -7.23 -4.04
CA THR A 47 -13.48 -6.20 -5.02
C THR A 47 -14.30 -6.91 -6.10
N GLY A 48 -15.54 -6.48 -6.35
CA GLY A 48 -16.40 -7.12 -7.36
C GLY A 48 -15.67 -7.34 -8.68
N GLU A 49 -16.02 -8.38 -9.41
CA GLU A 49 -15.50 -8.63 -10.75
C GLU A 49 -15.95 -7.47 -11.65
N GLU A 50 -15.03 -6.85 -12.38
CA GLU A 50 -15.40 -5.95 -13.47
C GLU A 50 -16.18 -6.79 -14.49
N ASP A 51 -17.50 -6.62 -14.54
CA ASP A 51 -18.33 -7.24 -15.57
C ASP A 51 -17.70 -6.92 -16.94
N GLY A 52 -17.21 -7.94 -17.63
CA GLY A 52 -16.37 -7.84 -18.82
C GLY A 52 -17.01 -7.11 -19.98
N GLY A 53 -16.92 -5.77 -19.96
CA GLY A 53 -17.56 -4.89 -20.93
C GLY A 53 -16.84 -3.57 -21.10
N GLY A 54 -15.63 -3.60 -21.67
CA GLY A 54 -14.97 -2.42 -22.22
C GLY A 54 -13.51 -2.29 -21.81
N GLY A 55 -12.60 -2.52 -22.76
CA GLY A 55 -11.15 -2.41 -22.59
C GLY A 55 -10.67 -0.97 -22.33
N GLY A 56 -10.93 -0.47 -21.12
CA GLY A 56 -10.31 0.73 -20.56
C GLY A 56 -9.64 0.36 -19.25
N ALA A 57 -8.41 0.83 -19.03
CA ALA A 57 -7.64 0.56 -17.82
C ALA A 57 -8.48 0.79 -16.56
N ALA A 58 -8.69 -0.28 -15.79
CA ALA A 58 -9.41 -0.28 -14.52
C ALA A 58 -8.90 0.84 -13.62
N GLY A 59 -9.74 1.87 -13.40
CA GLY A 59 -9.44 2.94 -12.45
C GLY A 59 -9.37 2.41 -11.00
N PRO A 60 -8.83 3.18 -10.06
CA PRO A 60 -8.73 2.75 -8.67
C PRO A 60 -10.12 2.47 -8.07
N THR A 61 -10.34 1.24 -7.60
CA THR A 61 -11.57 0.87 -6.88
C THR A 61 -11.49 1.31 -5.43
N ARG A 62 -12.46 2.11 -4.98
CA ARG A 62 -12.56 2.49 -3.56
C ARG A 62 -13.07 1.31 -2.73
N VAL A 63 -12.20 0.72 -1.91
CA VAL A 63 -12.56 -0.40 -1.02
C VAL A 63 -13.28 0.07 0.25
N GLY A 64 -12.86 1.19 0.84
CA GLY A 64 -13.29 1.55 2.18
C GLY A 64 -12.68 2.84 2.74
N ARG A 65 -12.68 2.97 4.07
CA ARG A 65 -12.01 4.06 4.79
C ARG A 65 -11.33 3.56 6.07
N LEU A 66 -10.23 4.21 6.44
CA LEU A 66 -9.57 4.05 7.73
C LEU A 66 -10.03 5.16 8.68
N ASP A 67 -10.14 4.83 9.95
CA ASP A 67 -10.51 5.76 11.02
C ASP A 67 -9.58 5.59 12.22
N PHE A 68 -9.06 6.71 12.72
CA PHE A 68 -8.09 6.78 13.81
C PHE A 68 -8.70 7.54 14.98
N PRO A 69 -9.66 6.95 15.73
CA PRO A 69 -10.53 7.68 16.65
C PRO A 69 -9.78 8.37 17.80
N GLU A 70 -8.61 7.86 18.16
CA GLU A 70 -7.79 8.38 19.26
C GLU A 70 -6.57 9.18 18.79
N TYR A 71 -6.35 9.29 17.47
CA TYR A 71 -5.21 10.04 16.94
C TYR A 71 -5.52 11.53 16.89
N VAL A 72 -4.70 12.32 17.59
CA VAL A 72 -4.75 13.78 17.56
C VAL A 72 -3.42 14.32 17.00
N PRO A 73 -3.43 15.01 15.84
CA PRO A 73 -2.23 15.63 15.26
C PRO A 73 -1.50 16.54 16.26
N GLY A 74 -0.16 16.51 16.26
CA GLY A 74 0.68 17.29 17.18
C GLY A 74 0.72 16.81 18.63
N ARG A 75 -0.20 15.91 19.06
CA ARG A 75 -0.24 15.36 20.43
C ARG A 75 0.08 13.87 20.50
N SER A 76 -0.26 13.13 19.44
CA SER A 76 -0.23 11.66 19.41
C SER A 76 0.89 11.11 18.52
N GLU A 77 1.90 11.92 18.20
CA GLU A 77 2.89 11.60 17.15
C GLU A 77 3.92 10.56 17.57
N ASP A 78 4.25 10.49 18.86
CA ASP A 78 5.29 9.60 19.41
C ASP A 78 4.81 8.15 19.66
N GLY A 79 3.64 7.80 19.11
CA GLY A 79 2.95 6.54 19.39
C GLY A 79 2.14 6.59 20.70
N GLY A 80 1.45 5.49 21.04
CA GLY A 80 0.69 5.41 22.29
C GLY A 80 -0.67 4.75 22.15
N ALA A 81 -1.65 5.22 22.94
CA ALA A 81 -2.99 4.62 23.04
C ALA A 81 -3.71 4.52 21.69
N TRP A 82 -3.55 5.54 20.82
CA TRP A 82 -4.17 5.55 19.50
C TRP A 82 -3.75 4.41 18.59
N MET A 83 -2.55 3.86 18.79
CA MET A 83 -2.07 2.70 18.03
C MET A 83 -2.83 1.42 18.38
N LYS A 84 -3.51 1.37 19.53
CA LYS A 84 -4.24 0.17 19.97
C LYS A 84 -5.57 -0.02 19.27
N ARG A 85 -6.08 1.01 18.58
CA ARG A 85 -7.40 0.96 17.95
C ARG A 85 -7.47 1.81 16.69
N VAL A 86 -7.62 1.11 15.57
CA VAL A 86 -7.91 1.66 14.24
C VAL A 86 -9.11 0.92 13.68
N TYR A 87 -10.00 1.62 12.98
CA TYR A 87 -11.11 0.99 12.28
C TYR A 87 -10.88 1.00 10.79
N LEU A 88 -11.14 -0.13 10.13
CA LEU A 88 -11.30 -0.21 8.68
C LEU A 88 -12.77 -0.47 8.40
N TYR A 89 -13.40 0.45 7.70
CA TYR A 89 -14.76 0.29 7.19
C TYR A 89 -14.67 -0.18 5.74
N VAL A 90 -15.27 -1.33 5.43
CA VAL A 90 -15.29 -1.93 4.08
C VAL A 90 -16.73 -1.91 3.57
N GLY A 91 -16.93 -1.33 2.39
CA GLY A 91 -18.28 -1.09 1.85
C GLY A 91 -19.16 -0.31 2.83
N LEU A 92 -20.44 -0.68 2.89
CA LEU A 92 -21.44 0.00 3.72
C LEU A 92 -21.67 -0.66 5.09
N ASN A 93 -21.38 -1.96 5.21
CA ASN A 93 -21.95 -2.80 6.27
C ASN A 93 -20.91 -3.55 7.10
N GLN A 94 -19.61 -3.36 6.86
CA GLN A 94 -18.55 -4.06 7.59
C GLN A 94 -17.56 -3.11 8.24
N ARG A 95 -17.24 -3.40 9.51
CA ARG A 95 -16.16 -2.76 10.26
C ARG A 95 -15.18 -3.81 10.76
N LEU A 96 -13.89 -3.56 10.57
CA LEU A 96 -12.83 -4.32 11.20
C LEU A 96 -12.14 -3.46 12.25
N THR A 97 -11.93 -4.03 13.42
CA THR A 97 -11.12 -3.44 14.48
C THR A 97 -9.70 -3.95 14.36
N GLY A 98 -8.74 -3.03 14.31
CA GLY A 98 -7.32 -3.33 14.18
C GLY A 98 -6.45 -2.43 15.04
N GLU A 99 -5.14 -2.59 14.88
CA GLU A 99 -4.11 -1.85 15.61
C GLU A 99 -2.95 -1.43 14.69
N VAL A 100 -2.21 -0.40 15.08
CA VAL A 100 -0.92 -0.07 14.49
C VAL A 100 0.17 -0.84 15.22
N LYS A 101 0.97 -1.60 14.48
CA LYS A 101 2.04 -2.42 15.04
C LYS A 101 3.39 -2.03 14.47
N LYS A 102 4.36 -1.79 15.35
CA LYS A 102 5.76 -1.67 14.96
C LYS A 102 6.28 -3.01 14.49
N LEU A 103 6.92 -3.02 13.32
CA LEU A 103 7.53 -4.22 12.77
C LEU A 103 8.84 -4.51 13.54
N PRO A 104 9.06 -5.74 14.04
CA PRO A 104 10.33 -6.11 14.68
C PRO A 104 11.52 -5.97 13.72
N ARG A 105 11.27 -6.18 12.42
CA ARG A 105 12.21 -5.97 11.32
C ARG A 105 11.53 -5.10 10.27
N PRO A 106 12.11 -3.95 9.89
CA PRO A 106 11.57 -3.15 8.80
C PRO A 106 11.46 -3.95 7.51
N VAL A 107 10.42 -3.67 6.72
CA VAL A 107 10.17 -4.31 5.43
C VAL A 107 10.53 -3.33 4.32
N ALA A 108 11.36 -3.77 3.38
CA ALA A 108 11.67 -3.01 2.17
C ALA A 108 10.62 -3.31 1.09
N VAL A 109 10.01 -2.26 0.53
CA VAL A 109 9.21 -2.36 -0.70
C VAL A 109 10.17 -2.21 -1.86
N ILE A 110 10.19 -3.18 -2.76
CA ILE A 110 11.11 -3.25 -3.90
C ILE A 110 10.27 -3.30 -5.17
N ARG A 111 10.70 -2.59 -6.23
CA ARG A 111 10.11 -2.70 -7.56
C ARG A 111 11.18 -2.98 -8.61
N ARG A 112 10.76 -3.51 -9.75
CA ARG A 112 11.62 -3.66 -10.92
C ARG A 112 11.87 -2.28 -11.54
N ARG A 113 13.11 -1.99 -11.90
CA ARG A 113 13.46 -0.71 -12.53
C ARG A 113 12.96 -0.71 -13.98
N ARG A 114 12.21 0.33 -14.38
CA ARG A 114 11.94 0.60 -15.81
C ARG A 114 13.17 1.27 -16.41
N ARG A 115 13.60 0.83 -17.60
CA ARG A 115 14.67 1.52 -18.35
C ARG A 115 14.08 2.77 -18.99
N GLU A 116 14.82 3.87 -18.95
CA GLU A 116 14.51 5.06 -19.73
C GLU A 116 14.62 4.69 -21.21
N GLY A 117 13.47 4.50 -21.88
CA GLY A 117 13.39 4.05 -23.27
C GLY A 117 12.21 3.12 -23.59
N ASP A 118 11.60 2.48 -22.57
CA ASP A 118 10.34 1.73 -22.74
C ASP A 118 9.17 2.73 -22.77
N GLY A 119 9.03 3.40 -23.91
CA GLY A 119 7.89 4.25 -24.23
C GLY A 119 6.59 3.44 -24.31
N GLU A 120 5.50 4.13 -24.03
CA GLU A 120 4.12 3.69 -24.22
C GLU A 120 3.90 3.27 -25.68
N ASP A 121 3.95 1.97 -25.99
CA ASP A 121 3.21 1.32 -27.07
C ASP A 121 3.35 -0.20 -26.91
N GLY A 122 2.21 -0.90 -26.90
CA GLY A 122 2.10 -2.26 -26.40
C GLY A 122 2.72 -3.33 -27.29
N ASP A 123 2.83 -4.54 -26.75
CA ASP A 123 2.64 -5.77 -27.50
C ASP A 123 2.43 -6.95 -26.53
N ASP A 124 1.28 -7.60 -26.62
CA ASP A 124 1.12 -9.00 -26.26
C ASP A 124 1.89 -9.81 -27.30
N GLY A 125 3.14 -10.16 -26.99
CA GLY A 125 4.02 -10.81 -27.97
C GLY A 125 5.05 -11.71 -27.31
N GLU A 126 4.73 -13.00 -27.24
CA GLU A 126 5.66 -14.08 -26.94
C GLU A 126 6.82 -14.07 -27.94
N ALA A 127 8.06 -13.81 -27.50
CA ALA A 127 9.26 -14.14 -28.26
C ALA A 127 10.47 -14.30 -27.33
N GLY A 128 11.11 -15.46 -27.46
CA GLY A 128 12.18 -15.92 -26.58
C GLY A 128 13.50 -15.13 -26.68
N GLY A 129 14.24 -15.23 -25.58
CA GLY A 129 15.70 -15.32 -25.61
C GLY A 129 16.47 -14.05 -25.23
N GLY A 130 17.00 -14.03 -24.00
CA GLY A 130 18.27 -13.35 -23.73
C GLY A 130 18.28 -12.21 -22.71
N GLY A 131 17.98 -12.49 -21.44
CA GLY A 131 18.80 -12.06 -20.29
C GLY A 131 19.19 -10.58 -20.14
N GLY A 132 18.30 -9.64 -20.45
CA GLY A 132 18.65 -8.21 -20.44
C GLY A 132 18.01 -7.36 -19.34
N GLY A 133 16.74 -7.59 -18.97
CA GLY A 133 15.96 -6.63 -18.19
C GLY A 133 15.45 -7.13 -16.83
N ASP A 134 15.64 -8.42 -16.52
CA ASP A 134 14.91 -9.10 -15.44
C ASP A 134 15.62 -9.03 -14.08
N GLY A 135 16.81 -8.45 -14.04
CA GLY A 135 17.70 -8.44 -12.88
C GLY A 135 17.87 -7.11 -12.17
N GLU A 136 17.22 -6.01 -12.59
CA GLU A 136 17.38 -4.70 -11.95
C GLU A 136 16.21 -4.39 -11.02
N LEU A 137 16.47 -4.39 -9.71
CA LEU A 137 15.52 -4.09 -8.66
C LEU A 137 15.90 -2.80 -7.94
N GLU A 138 14.93 -2.03 -7.46
CA GLU A 138 15.19 -0.85 -6.64
C GLU A 138 14.34 -0.84 -5.37
N VAL A 139 14.94 -0.44 -4.25
CA VAL A 139 14.20 -0.19 -3.00
C VAL A 139 13.40 1.09 -3.15
N VAL A 140 12.08 0.99 -3.08
CA VAL A 140 11.17 2.14 -3.17
C VAL A 140 10.98 2.75 -1.80
N GLU A 141 10.75 1.92 -0.78
CA GLU A 141 10.44 2.38 0.58
C GLU A 141 10.91 1.41 1.66
N ILE A 142 11.07 1.94 2.88
CA ILE A 142 11.31 1.15 4.08
C ILE A 142 10.17 1.38 5.06
N VAL A 143 9.33 0.37 5.23
CA VAL A 143 8.17 0.40 6.12
C VAL A 143 8.59 -0.09 7.51
N ARG A 144 8.21 0.67 8.55
CA ARG A 144 8.51 0.36 9.97
C ARG A 144 7.29 0.02 10.80
N TYR A 145 6.09 0.38 10.33
CA TYR A 145 4.83 0.15 11.02
C TYR A 145 3.81 -0.41 10.03
N LYS A 146 2.90 -1.25 10.52
CA LYS A 146 1.76 -1.77 9.76
C LYS A 146 0.44 -1.52 10.48
N LEU A 147 -0.63 -1.43 9.72
CA LEU A 147 -2.01 -1.58 10.20
C LEU A 147 -2.35 -3.07 10.19
N LEU A 148 -2.72 -3.63 11.32
CA LEU A 148 -3.05 -5.05 11.46
C LEU A 148 -4.52 -5.23 11.78
N PHE A 149 -5.24 -5.93 10.89
CA PHE A 149 -6.63 -6.34 11.06
C PHE A 149 -6.71 -7.87 11.09
N SER A 150 -6.60 -8.46 12.29
CA SER A 150 -6.64 -9.92 12.49
C SER A 150 -7.99 -10.43 13.02
N GLN A 151 -8.91 -9.54 13.38
CA GLN A 151 -10.22 -9.89 13.91
C GLN A 151 -11.25 -10.08 12.79
N ARG A 152 -12.30 -10.86 13.07
CA ARG A 152 -13.41 -11.04 12.13
C ARG A 152 -14.13 -9.69 11.92
N PRO A 153 -14.60 -9.39 10.69
CA PRO A 153 -15.44 -8.22 10.45
C PRO A 153 -16.70 -8.25 11.30
N GLU A 154 -17.03 -7.10 11.86
CA GLU A 154 -18.27 -6.84 12.59
C GLU A 154 -19.30 -6.20 11.64
N PRO A 155 -20.56 -6.67 11.63
CA PRO A 155 -21.61 -5.98 10.90
C PRO A 155 -21.89 -4.63 11.56
N ILE A 156 -22.02 -3.58 10.75
CA ILE A 156 -22.53 -2.29 11.20
C ILE A 156 -23.96 -2.14 10.69
N GLY A 157 -24.89 -1.82 11.60
CA GLY A 157 -26.26 -1.51 11.21
C GLY A 157 -26.29 -0.25 10.35
N ILE A 158 -27.17 -0.24 9.35
CA ILE A 158 -27.56 0.98 8.67
C ILE A 158 -28.25 1.86 9.74
N PRO A 159 -27.84 3.12 9.96
CA PRO A 159 -28.62 4.02 10.79
C PRO A 159 -30.06 4.02 10.23
N ALA A 160 -31.05 3.77 11.08
CA ALA A 160 -32.44 3.97 10.69
C ALA A 160 -32.59 5.46 10.33
N GLU A 161 -32.94 5.73 9.07
CA GLU A 161 -33.24 7.08 8.59
C GLU A 161 -34.53 7.61 9.23
#